data_AF-A0A8S3V026-F1
#
_entry.id   AF-A0A8S3V026-F1
#
_cell.length_a   1.000
_cell.length_b   1.000
_cell.length_c   1.000
_cell.angle_alpha   90.00
_cell.angle_beta   90.00
_cell.angle_gamma   90.00
#
_symmetry.space_group_name_H-M   'P 1'
#
loop_
_entity.id
_entity.type
_entity.pdbx_description
1 polymer ?
#
loop_
_entity_poly.entity_id
_entity_poly.type
_entity_poly.pdbx_seq_one_letter_code
_entity_poly.pdbx_strand_id
1 'polypeptide(L)'
;MTWDSADISSEHLSICLKPEAAYLHCQYFISGELEDEDVLFNACKSSGEGAKFMVLDLCVDETAEITCHHKNAEGSLLQLQKPSCVPWIGSSVDEAFKQFLIKIVGAPVFRKFQKEHTFEAEELLADFKLKKMSLTKESIERVGFKIPVSLLQLFNEDTEENSRCIKTNGIW
;
A
#
# COMPACT_ATOMS: atom_id res chain seq x y z
N MET A 1 -1.00 -2.16 -25.65
CA MET A 1 -1.61 -3.51 -25.55
C MET A 1 -2.95 -3.40 -26.26
N THR A 2 -3.17 -4.11 -27.37
CA THR A 2 -4.43 -4.05 -28.12
C THR A 2 -5.27 -5.27 -27.75
N TRP A 3 -6.58 -5.06 -27.53
CA TRP A 3 -7.55 -6.08 -27.11
C TRP A 3 -7.54 -7.33 -28.02
N ASP A 4 -7.23 -7.13 -29.30
CA ASP A 4 -7.09 -8.17 -30.32
C ASP A 4 -6.02 -9.24 -29.99
N SER A 5 -4.99 -8.86 -29.23
CA SER A 5 -3.94 -9.80 -28.80
C SER A 5 -4.36 -10.69 -27.62
N ALA A 6 -5.50 -10.39 -27.00
CA ALA A 6 -6.05 -11.11 -25.85
C ALA A 6 -7.36 -11.86 -26.16
N ASP A 7 -7.83 -11.86 -27.42
CA ASP A 7 -9.09 -12.47 -27.87
C ASP A 7 -10.33 -11.98 -27.10
N ILE A 8 -10.33 -10.69 -26.73
CA ILE A 8 -11.44 -10.06 -26.01
C ILE A 8 -12.24 -9.20 -26.98
N SER A 9 -13.55 -9.49 -27.13
CA SER A 9 -14.46 -8.68 -27.95
C SER A 9 -14.55 -7.24 -27.42
N SER A 10 -14.24 -6.28 -28.28
CA SER A 10 -14.25 -4.85 -27.95
C SER A 10 -15.63 -4.21 -27.96
N GLU A 11 -16.66 -4.92 -28.43
CA GLU A 11 -18.00 -4.36 -28.67
C GLU A 11 -18.74 -3.92 -27.40
N HIS A 12 -18.31 -4.40 -26.22
CA HIS A 12 -18.93 -4.08 -24.93
C HIS A 12 -17.93 -3.57 -23.88
N LEU A 13 -16.75 -3.13 -24.31
CA LEU A 13 -15.69 -2.69 -23.40
C LEU A 13 -15.40 -1.21 -23.55
N SER A 14 -15.37 -0.51 -22.42
CA SER A 14 -14.86 0.85 -22.32
C SER A 14 -13.62 0.87 -21.42
N ILE A 15 -12.66 1.72 -21.77
CA ILE A 15 -11.56 2.07 -20.87
C ILE A 15 -12.08 3.14 -19.93
N CYS A 16 -11.93 2.90 -18.63
CA CYS A 16 -12.20 3.89 -17.59
C CYS A 16 -10.94 4.14 -16.78
N LEU A 17 -10.85 5.33 -16.21
CA LEU A 17 -9.81 5.63 -15.23
C LEU A 17 -10.10 4.87 -13.93
N LYS A 18 -9.07 4.41 -13.21
CA LYS A 18 -9.21 3.80 -11.88
C LYS A 18 -10.18 4.56 -10.95
N PRO A 19 -10.09 5.89 -10.79
CA PRO A 19 -11.03 6.63 -9.93
C PRO A 19 -12.48 6.63 -10.43
N GLU A 20 -12.72 6.56 -11.74
CA GLU A 20 -14.08 6.45 -12.30
C GLU A 20 -14.67 5.07 -12.02
N ALA A 21 -13.87 4.01 -12.21
CA ALA A 21 -14.25 2.65 -11.87
C ALA A 21 -14.59 2.52 -10.38
N ALA A 22 -13.75 3.09 -9.51
CA ALA A 22 -13.97 3.12 -8.06
C ALA A 22 -15.28 3.82 -7.71
N TYR A 23 -15.54 5.00 -8.30
CA TYR A 23 -16.79 5.73 -8.07
C TYR A 23 -18.01 4.90 -8.52
N LEU A 24 -17.99 4.32 -9.73
CA LEU A 24 -19.10 3.50 -10.22
C LEU A 24 -19.38 2.30 -9.31
N HIS A 25 -18.32 1.65 -8.83
CA HIS A 25 -18.45 0.54 -7.88
C HIS A 25 -19.06 1.01 -6.55
N CYS A 26 -18.60 2.13 -6.00
CA CYS A 26 -19.20 2.72 -4.80
C CYS A 26 -20.70 2.99 -5.02
N GLN A 27 -21.09 3.62 -6.14
CA GLN A 27 -22.50 3.89 -6.43
C GLN A 27 -23.33 2.62 -6.51
N TYR A 28 -22.81 1.56 -7.15
CA TYR A 28 -23.46 0.26 -7.19
C TYR A 28 -23.65 -0.32 -5.78
N PHE A 29 -22.59 -0.36 -4.98
CA PHE A 29 -22.60 -0.86 -3.60
C PHE A 29 -23.60 -0.09 -2.72
N ILE A 30 -23.59 1.24 -2.81
CA ILE A 30 -24.53 2.13 -2.11
C ILE A 30 -25.98 1.84 -2.50
N SER A 31 -26.25 1.55 -3.78
CA SER A 31 -27.61 1.36 -4.29
C SER A 31 -28.25 0.01 -3.93
N GLY A 32 -27.47 -0.99 -3.51
CA GLY A 32 -27.94 -2.37 -3.38
C GLY A 32 -27.59 -3.09 -2.08
N GLU A 33 -26.52 -2.70 -1.37
CA GLU A 33 -25.98 -3.51 -0.26
C GLU A 33 -25.72 -2.72 1.04
N LEU A 34 -25.90 -1.40 1.03
CA LEU A 34 -25.57 -0.54 2.17
C LEU A 34 -26.80 -0.31 3.05
N GLU A 35 -26.76 -0.83 4.28
CA GLU A 35 -27.83 -0.70 5.27
C GLU A 35 -27.63 0.47 6.24
N ASP A 36 -26.42 1.08 6.27
CA ASP A 36 -26.09 2.22 7.15
C ASP A 36 -26.64 3.53 6.58
N GLU A 37 -27.67 4.08 7.23
CA GLU A 37 -28.38 5.29 6.77
C GLU A 37 -27.51 6.56 6.72
N ASP A 38 -26.54 6.71 7.63
CA ASP A 38 -25.67 7.89 7.68
C ASP A 38 -24.64 7.86 6.53
N VAL A 39 -24.12 6.67 6.22
CA VAL A 39 -23.25 6.46 5.06
C VAL A 39 -24.06 6.62 3.77
N LEU A 40 -25.27 6.08 3.70
CA LEU A 40 -26.18 6.18 2.56
C LEU A 40 -26.52 7.65 2.25
N PHE A 41 -26.84 8.45 3.28
CA PHE A 41 -27.20 9.87 3.13
C PHE A 41 -26.05 10.71 2.54
N ASN A 42 -24.83 10.51 3.04
CA ASN A 42 -23.65 11.21 2.54
C ASN A 42 -23.24 10.74 1.13
N ALA A 43 -23.38 9.44 0.87
CA ALA A 43 -23.17 8.85 -0.45
C ALA A 43 -24.16 9.37 -1.50
N CYS A 44 -25.45 9.46 -1.17
CA CYS A 44 -26.47 9.99 -2.07
C CYS A 44 -26.19 11.46 -2.44
N LYS A 45 -25.68 12.28 -1.52
CA LYS A 45 -25.24 13.65 -1.82
C LYS A 45 -24.09 13.70 -2.84
N SER A 46 -23.18 12.72 -2.81
CA SER A 46 -22.10 12.61 -3.79
C SER A 46 -22.55 12.08 -5.16
N SER A 47 -23.76 11.53 -5.24
CA SER A 47 -24.38 11.00 -6.47
C SER A 47 -25.31 11.98 -7.19
N GLY A 48 -25.68 13.08 -6.52
CA GLY A 48 -26.57 14.11 -7.07
C GLY A 48 -25.94 14.87 -8.24
N GLU A 49 -26.79 15.40 -9.12
CA GLU A 49 -26.36 16.38 -10.10
C GLU A 49 -25.67 17.56 -9.40
N GLY A 50 -24.54 18.00 -9.95
CA GLY A 50 -23.76 19.10 -9.37
C GLY A 50 -22.82 18.67 -8.26
N ALA A 51 -22.85 17.40 -7.82
CA ALA A 51 -22.00 16.90 -6.75
C ALA A 51 -20.52 17.09 -7.07
N LYS A 52 -19.74 17.36 -6.04
CA LYS A 52 -18.27 17.39 -6.09
C LYS A 52 -17.76 16.41 -5.04
N PHE A 53 -16.89 15.51 -5.45
CA PHE A 53 -16.34 14.48 -4.58
C PHE A 53 -14.87 14.24 -4.90
N MET A 54 -14.21 13.57 -3.96
CA MET A 54 -12.80 13.20 -4.07
C MET A 54 -12.68 11.68 -3.99
N VAL A 55 -11.87 11.10 -4.86
CA VAL A 55 -11.48 9.69 -4.78
C VAL A 55 -10.04 9.64 -4.29
N LEU A 56 -9.84 8.88 -3.21
CA LEU A 56 -8.54 8.59 -2.61
C LEU A 56 -8.18 7.14 -2.95
N ASP A 57 -7.35 6.94 -3.97
CA ASP A 57 -6.80 5.62 -4.30
C ASP A 57 -5.50 5.43 -3.51
N LEU A 58 -5.60 4.63 -2.44
CA LEU A 58 -4.49 4.31 -1.53
C LEU A 58 -3.97 2.91 -1.85
N CYS A 59 -3.13 2.82 -2.87
CA CYS A 59 -2.48 1.56 -3.23
C CYS A 59 -1.38 1.20 -2.22
N VAL A 60 -1.35 -0.06 -1.78
CA VAL A 60 -0.49 -0.59 -0.70
C VAL A 60 1.00 -0.47 -0.98
N ASP A 61 1.41 -0.38 -2.25
CA ASP A 61 2.82 -0.38 -2.69
C ASP A 61 3.17 0.76 -3.67
N GLU A 62 2.20 1.62 -4.02
CA GLU A 62 2.37 2.67 -5.03
C GLU A 62 2.16 4.08 -4.45
N THR A 63 2.03 5.04 -5.36
CA THR A 63 1.56 6.39 -5.08
C THR A 63 0.11 6.38 -4.61
N ALA A 64 -0.17 7.18 -3.59
CA ALA A 64 -1.52 7.67 -3.34
C ALA A 64 -1.94 8.50 -4.54
N GLU A 65 -3.08 8.22 -5.14
CA GLU A 65 -3.67 9.09 -6.15
C GLU A 65 -4.90 9.78 -5.58
N ILE A 66 -4.89 11.11 -5.61
CA ILE A 66 -6.00 11.96 -5.20
C ILE A 66 -6.59 12.59 -6.44
N THR A 67 -7.86 12.31 -6.72
CA THR A 67 -8.60 12.94 -7.81
C THR A 67 -9.86 13.60 -7.29
N CYS A 68 -10.18 14.78 -7.84
CA CYS A 68 -11.41 15.50 -7.53
C CYS A 68 -12.29 15.55 -8.76
N HIS A 69 -13.56 15.22 -8.59
CA HIS A 69 -14.52 15.06 -9.66
C HIS A 69 -15.77 15.90 -9.40
N HIS A 70 -16.44 16.26 -10.48
CA HIS A 70 -17.73 16.92 -10.48
C HIS A 70 -18.68 16.17 -11.40
N LYS A 71 -19.86 15.83 -10.89
CA LYS A 71 -20.92 15.23 -11.70
C LYS A 71 -21.73 16.35 -12.37
N ASN A 72 -21.68 16.39 -13.70
CA ASN A 72 -22.43 17.39 -14.46
C ASN A 72 -23.93 17.02 -14.58
N ALA A 73 -24.71 17.91 -15.20
CA ALA A 73 -26.15 17.73 -15.45
C ALA A 73 -26.48 16.50 -16.30
N GLU A 74 -25.57 16.10 -17.17
CA GLU A 74 -25.70 14.94 -18.07
C GLU A 74 -25.28 13.63 -17.37
N GLY A 75 -24.89 13.69 -16.09
CA GLY A 75 -24.45 12.54 -15.30
C GLY A 75 -23.01 12.11 -15.55
N SER A 76 -22.26 12.83 -16.39
CA SER A 76 -20.85 12.58 -16.68
C SER A 76 -19.95 13.10 -15.56
N LEU A 77 -18.84 12.40 -15.31
CA LEU A 77 -17.83 12.78 -14.33
C LEU A 77 -16.77 13.66 -14.98
N LEU A 78 -16.64 14.88 -14.49
CA LEU A 78 -15.62 15.83 -14.93
C LEU A 78 -14.55 15.95 -13.87
N GLN A 79 -13.31 15.64 -14.24
CA GLN A 79 -12.18 15.85 -13.36
C GLN A 79 -11.90 17.35 -13.18
N LEU A 80 -11.90 17.83 -11.93
CA LEU A 80 -11.77 19.25 -11.58
C LEU A 80 -10.33 19.76 -11.62
N GLN A 81 -9.36 18.88 -11.38
CA GLN A 81 -7.94 19.21 -11.32
C GLN A 81 -7.09 18.00 -11.70
N LYS A 82 -5.86 18.23 -12.17
CA LYS A 82 -4.89 17.15 -12.43
C LYS A 82 -4.74 16.26 -11.19
N PRO A 83 -4.61 14.92 -11.34
CA PRO A 83 -4.43 14.05 -10.20
C PRO A 83 -3.21 14.47 -9.39
N SER A 84 -3.34 14.45 -8.08
CA SER A 84 -2.22 14.64 -7.17
C SER A 84 -1.72 13.27 -6.74
N CYS A 85 -0.48 12.94 -7.12
CA CYS A 85 0.15 11.68 -6.74
C CYS A 85 1.14 11.93 -5.59
N VAL A 86 1.00 11.20 -4.49
CA VAL A 86 1.88 11.32 -3.31
C VAL A 86 2.61 9.99 -3.09
N PRO A 87 3.96 9.93 -3.09
CA PRO A 87 4.70 8.67 -3.08
C PRO A 87 4.74 7.95 -1.72
N TRP A 88 3.84 8.30 -0.79
CA TRP A 88 4.13 8.14 0.64
C TRP A 88 3.52 6.90 1.30
N ILE A 89 2.71 6.09 0.62
CA ILE A 89 1.70 5.29 1.33
C ILE A 89 2.04 3.82 1.58
N GLY A 90 3.11 3.28 0.98
CA GLY A 90 3.51 1.89 1.19
C GLY A 90 5.00 1.64 1.32
N SER A 91 5.72 2.14 0.33
CA SER A 91 7.17 1.98 0.18
C SER A 91 7.98 2.73 1.24
N SER A 92 7.44 3.83 1.77
CA SER A 92 8.06 4.62 2.84
C SER A 92 8.21 3.81 4.13
N VAL A 93 7.20 3.00 4.47
CA VAL A 93 7.21 2.12 5.65
C VAL A 93 8.18 0.96 5.44
N ASP A 94 8.21 0.38 4.25
CA ASP A 94 9.16 -0.68 3.90
C ASP A 94 10.61 -0.18 3.97
N GLU A 95 10.86 1.05 3.50
CA GLU A 95 12.18 1.67 3.58
C GLU A 95 12.56 2.00 5.02
N ALA A 96 11.63 2.52 5.83
CA ALA A 96 11.88 2.75 7.25
C ALA A 96 12.25 1.44 7.99
N PHE A 97 11.61 0.33 7.66
CA PHE A 97 11.96 -0.98 8.20
C PHE A 97 13.36 -1.45 7.76
N LYS A 98 13.73 -1.27 6.49
CA LYS A 98 15.10 -1.54 6.02
C LYS A 98 16.13 -0.70 6.76
N GLN A 99 15.87 0.60 6.91
CA GLN A 99 16.76 1.51 7.64
C GLN A 99 16.87 1.13 9.12
N PHE A 100 15.80 0.63 9.73
CA PHE A 100 15.83 0.08 11.08
C PHE A 100 16.75 -1.14 11.20
N LEU A 101 16.67 -2.09 10.27
CA LEU A 101 17.60 -3.24 10.22
C LEU A 101 19.04 -2.77 10.03
N ILE A 102 19.29 -1.85 9.10
CA ILE A 102 20.61 -1.25 8.86
C ILE A 102 21.16 -0.55 10.11
N LYS A 103 20.32 0.15 10.87
CA LYS A 103 20.72 0.81 12.13
C LYS A 103 21.14 -0.20 13.21
N ILE A 104 20.57 -1.41 13.19
CA ILE A 104 20.93 -2.48 14.12
C ILE A 104 22.23 -3.16 13.71
N VAL A 105 22.31 -3.66 12.47
CA VAL A 105 23.43 -4.53 12.05
C VAL A 105 24.58 -3.78 11.38
N GLY A 106 24.38 -2.52 11.01
CA GLY A 106 25.31 -1.75 10.19
C GLY A 106 25.07 -1.92 8.68
N ALA A 107 25.28 -0.84 7.94
CA ALA A 107 25.12 -0.83 6.48
C ALA A 107 26.05 -1.82 5.73
N PRO A 108 27.32 -2.03 6.12
CA PRO A 108 28.18 -3.01 5.46
C PRO A 108 27.64 -4.44 5.59
N VAL A 109 27.26 -4.85 6.80
CA VAL A 109 26.69 -6.18 7.09
C VAL A 109 25.39 -6.39 6.33
N PHE A 110 24.47 -5.43 6.37
CA PHE A 110 23.18 -5.56 5.69
C PHE A 110 23.35 -5.66 4.16
N ARG A 111 24.27 -4.89 3.57
CA ARG A 111 24.58 -5.00 2.13
C ARG A 111 25.21 -6.36 1.78
N LYS A 112 26.11 -6.87 2.63
CA LYS A 112 26.69 -8.21 2.46
C LYS A 112 25.60 -9.28 2.52
N PHE A 113 24.68 -9.18 3.49
CA PHE A 113 23.52 -10.06 3.61
C PHE A 113 22.64 -10.04 2.35
N GLN A 114 22.28 -8.85 1.83
CA GLN A 114 21.48 -8.74 0.60
C GLN A 114 22.17 -9.36 -0.63
N LYS A 115 23.51 -9.33 -0.68
CA LYS A 115 24.30 -9.85 -1.80
C LYS A 115 24.57 -11.36 -1.71
N GLU A 116 24.89 -11.86 -0.52
CA GLU A 116 25.31 -13.25 -0.31
C GLU A 116 24.12 -14.17 0.04
N HIS A 117 23.06 -13.62 0.64
CA HIS A 117 21.86 -14.34 1.09
C HIS A 117 20.59 -13.69 0.53
N THR A 118 20.57 -13.40 -0.78
CA THR A 118 19.50 -12.64 -1.45
C THR A 118 18.10 -13.19 -1.17
N PHE A 119 17.92 -14.51 -1.27
CA PHE A 119 16.61 -15.13 -1.02
C PHE A 119 16.12 -14.90 0.42
N GLU A 120 16.98 -15.07 1.42
CA GLU A 120 16.63 -14.84 2.83
C GLU A 120 16.36 -13.35 3.10
N ALA A 121 17.08 -12.45 2.43
CA ALA A 121 16.85 -11.02 2.52
C ALA A 121 15.50 -10.62 1.90
N GLU A 122 15.15 -11.17 0.75
CA GLU A 122 13.84 -10.96 0.12
C GLU A 122 12.71 -11.56 0.95
N GLU A 123 12.90 -12.75 1.52
CA GLU A 123 11.92 -13.40 2.40
C GLU A 123 11.64 -12.56 3.66
N LEU A 124 12.69 -12.02 4.30
CA LEU A 124 12.55 -11.12 5.45
C LEU A 124 11.71 -9.88 5.12
N LEU A 125 11.95 -9.27 3.96
CA LEU A 125 11.21 -8.09 3.52
C LEU A 125 9.79 -8.43 3.07
N ALA A 126 9.56 -9.60 2.47
CA ALA A 126 8.24 -10.08 2.09
C ALA A 126 7.38 -10.41 3.32
N ASP A 127 7.96 -11.09 4.32
CA ASP A 127 7.31 -11.35 5.62
C ASP A 127 6.90 -10.04 6.30
N PHE A 128 7.75 -9.01 6.22
CA PHE A 128 7.40 -7.67 6.70
C PHE A 128 6.18 -7.09 5.99
N LYS A 129 6.15 -7.14 4.66
CA LYS A 129 5.02 -6.63 3.87
C LYS A 129 3.71 -7.34 4.19
N LEU A 130 3.73 -8.67 4.28
CA LEU A 130 2.53 -9.45 4.61
C LEU A 130 2.01 -9.08 6.00
N LYS A 131 2.91 -8.93 6.97
CA LYS A 131 2.53 -8.50 8.33
C LYS A 131 1.95 -7.10 8.32
N LYS A 132 2.59 -6.14 7.62
CA LYS A 132 2.08 -4.78 7.42
C LYS A 132 0.64 -4.78 6.90
N MET A 133 0.33 -5.63 5.92
CA MET A 133 -1.02 -5.74 5.34
C MET A 133 -2.05 -6.38 6.28
N SER A 134 -1.61 -7.20 7.23
CA SER A 134 -2.49 -7.90 8.19
C SER A 134 -2.80 -7.10 9.46
N LEU A 135 -2.20 -5.91 9.62
CA LEU A 135 -2.42 -5.08 10.81
C LEU A 135 -3.80 -4.42 10.78
N THR A 136 -4.51 -4.54 11.89
CA THR A 136 -5.76 -3.83 12.17
C THR A 136 -5.53 -2.95 13.39
N LYS A 137 -6.40 -1.96 13.64
CA LYS A 137 -6.27 -1.06 14.81
C LYS A 137 -6.19 -1.82 16.15
N GLU A 138 -6.73 -3.04 16.19
CA GLU A 138 -6.81 -3.91 17.37
C GLU A 138 -5.61 -4.85 17.52
N SER A 139 -4.79 -5.04 16.48
CA SER A 139 -3.66 -5.99 16.48
C SER A 139 -2.28 -5.35 16.64
N ILE A 140 -2.21 -4.07 16.98
CA ILE A 140 -0.96 -3.29 17.03
C ILE A 140 -0.04 -3.65 18.22
N GLU A 141 -0.45 -4.52 19.15
CA GLU A 141 0.31 -4.71 20.39
C GLU A 141 1.73 -5.28 20.17
N ARG A 142 1.91 -6.26 19.26
CA ARG A 142 3.22 -6.86 18.96
C ARG A 142 3.29 -7.45 17.56
N VAL A 143 4.28 -7.01 16.77
CA VAL A 143 4.64 -7.63 15.49
C VAL A 143 6.00 -8.32 15.62
N GLY A 144 6.01 -9.66 15.56
CA GLY A 144 7.24 -10.44 15.60
C GLY A 144 7.78 -10.74 14.20
N PHE A 145 9.10 -10.71 14.02
CA PHE A 145 9.77 -11.06 12.76
C PHE A 145 10.75 -12.22 12.97
N LYS A 146 10.86 -13.09 11.97
CA LYS A 146 11.91 -14.10 11.95
C LYS A 146 13.17 -13.47 11.39
N ILE A 147 14.23 -13.40 12.18
CA ILE A 147 15.51 -12.89 11.73
C ILE A 147 16.32 -14.06 11.15
N PRO A 148 16.79 -13.97 9.89
CA PRO A 148 17.62 -15.00 9.28
C PRO A 148 18.91 -15.23 10.09
N VAL A 149 19.27 -16.50 10.28
CA VAL A 149 20.48 -16.86 11.04
C VAL A 149 21.74 -16.36 10.32
N SER A 150 21.74 -16.37 8.99
CA SER A 150 22.79 -15.81 8.14
C SER A 150 23.07 -14.34 8.44
N LEU A 151 22.03 -13.51 8.61
CA LEU A 151 22.19 -12.11 9.00
C LEU A 151 22.86 -11.96 10.38
N LEU A 152 22.47 -12.81 11.34
CA LEU A 152 23.09 -12.83 12.67
C LEU A 152 24.55 -13.29 12.62
N GLN A 153 24.88 -14.28 11.79
CA GLN A 153 26.25 -14.76 11.60
C GLN A 153 27.14 -13.66 11.01
N LEU A 154 26.67 -13.00 9.95
CA LEU A 154 27.39 -11.87 9.33
C LEU A 154 27.60 -10.71 10.30
N PHE A 155 26.62 -10.44 11.18
CA PHE A 155 26.75 -9.41 12.20
C PHE A 155 27.79 -9.78 13.28
N ASN A 156 27.80 -11.03 13.74
CA ASN A 156 28.75 -11.50 14.74
C ASN A 156 30.19 -11.57 14.19
N GLU A 157 30.35 -11.94 12.91
CA GLU A 157 31.65 -11.90 12.21
C GLU A 157 32.25 -10.49 12.16
N ASP A 158 31.40 -9.46 12.01
CA ASP A 158 31.81 -8.06 11.90
C ASP A 158 32.10 -7.41 13.27
N THR A 159 31.47 -7.90 14.35
CA THR A 159 31.51 -7.25 15.68
C THR A 159 32.41 -7.92 16.72
N GLU A 160 32.96 -9.12 16.46
CA GLU A 160 33.66 -9.96 17.46
C GLU A 160 32.86 -10.17 18.77
N GLU A 161 31.55 -9.90 18.79
CA GLU A 161 30.68 -9.97 19.97
C GLU A 161 29.85 -11.26 19.99
N ASN A 162 29.92 -12.01 21.09
CA ASN A 162 29.21 -13.27 21.25
C ASN A 162 27.73 -13.00 21.61
N SER A 163 26.84 -13.20 20.64
CA SER A 163 25.42 -12.84 20.71
C SER A 163 24.67 -13.56 21.84
N ARG A 164 24.43 -12.87 22.96
CA ARG A 164 23.45 -13.33 23.97
C ARG A 164 22.20 -12.48 24.12
N CYS A 165 22.13 -11.29 23.56
CA CYS A 165 20.91 -10.49 23.42
C CYS A 165 21.26 -9.23 22.60
N ILE A 166 20.63 -9.01 21.44
CA ILE A 166 20.59 -7.68 20.83
C ILE A 166 19.72 -6.83 21.76
N LYS A 167 20.35 -6.09 22.67
CA LYS A 167 19.65 -5.13 23.51
C LYS A 167 19.29 -3.95 22.63
N THR A 168 18.00 -3.76 22.35
CA THR A 168 17.46 -2.52 21.80
C THR A 168 17.53 -1.44 22.89
N ASN A 169 18.73 -0.92 23.13
CA ASN A 169 18.92 0.20 24.05
C ASN A 169 18.32 1.47 23.41
N GLY A 170 17.06 1.74 23.75
CA GLY A 170 16.50 3.09 23.74
C GLY A 170 16.18 3.70 22.36
N ILE A 171 15.56 2.95 21.46
CA ILE A 171 14.93 3.55 20.26
C ILE A 171 13.42 3.35 20.39
N TRP A 172 12.77 4.32 21.03
CA TRP A 172 11.33 4.60 20.95
C TRP A 172 11.17 6.02 20.46
#